data_AF-A0A950BZX9-F1
#
_entry.id   AF-A0A950BZX9-F1
#
_cell.length_a   1.000
_cell.length_b   1.000
_cell.length_c   1.000
_cell.angle_alpha   90.00
_cell.angle_beta   90.00
_cell.angle_gamma   90.00
#
_symmetry.space_group_name_H-M   'P 1'
#
loop_
_entity.id
_entity.type
_entity.pdbx_description
1 polymer ?
#
loop_
_entity_poly.entity_id
_entity_poly.type
_entity_poly.pdbx_seq_one_letter_code
_entity_poly.pdbx_strand_id
1 'polypeptide(L)'
;MMTSARGTIAPFDPVARELFDELAGWPIFDPHSHIDPHRPAARNLDEILGYHYYTELAHATGMPADRVGPGLDPRTRSLHLAEYLERIDNTVQYSWLMEIARTFHVFTHDRIDPQTIGDLYDRALRDRDGEEWDRQVWKASRLEAIFLTNDFDDPLEG
;
A
#
# COMPACT_ATOMS: atom_id res chain seq x y z
N MET A 1 25.51 5.40 6.60
CA MET A 1 24.60 6.51 6.26
C MET A 1 23.69 6.05 5.14
N MET A 2 22.52 5.49 5.48
CA MET A 2 21.51 5.11 4.50
C MET A 2 20.71 6.36 4.17
N THR A 3 20.91 6.88 2.96
CA THR A 3 20.02 7.88 2.35
C THR A 3 18.66 7.23 2.14
N SER A 4 17.71 7.54 3.04
CA SER A 4 16.30 7.22 2.89
C SER A 4 15.83 7.82 1.55
N ALA A 5 15.29 6.96 0.69
CA ALA A 5 14.64 7.37 -0.54
C ALA A 5 13.54 8.36 -0.16
N ARG A 6 13.59 9.57 -0.73
CA ARG A 6 12.58 10.62 -0.52
C ARG A 6 11.24 10.18 -1.14
N GLY A 7 10.49 9.38 -0.43
CA GLY A 7 9.05 9.18 -0.61
C GLY A 7 8.28 10.39 -0.06
N THR A 8 7.26 10.82 -0.82
CA THR A 8 6.29 11.92 -0.67
C THR A 8 6.58 13.23 0.10
N ILE A 9 6.22 14.32 -0.60
CA ILE A 9 5.79 15.68 -0.20
C ILE A 9 6.17 16.13 1.23
N ALA A 10 7.47 16.23 1.46
CA ALA A 10 8.01 17.20 2.41
C ALA A 10 7.34 18.57 2.21
N PRO A 11 6.85 19.25 3.28
CA PRO A 11 6.47 20.65 3.15
C PRO A 11 7.66 21.47 2.63
N PHE A 12 7.41 22.40 1.69
CA PHE A 12 8.43 23.30 1.16
C PHE A 12 8.73 24.46 2.12
N ASP A 13 7.72 24.87 2.90
CA ASP A 13 7.88 25.89 3.92
C ASP A 13 8.83 25.37 5.01
N PRO A 14 9.90 26.11 5.37
CA PRO A 14 10.90 25.62 6.33
C PRO A 14 10.33 25.29 7.71
N VAL A 15 9.35 26.06 8.19
CA VAL A 15 8.75 25.85 9.52
C VAL A 15 7.85 24.64 9.49
N ALA A 16 7.02 24.51 8.45
CA ALA A 16 6.22 23.31 8.24
C ALA A 16 7.11 22.07 8.07
N ARG A 17 8.28 22.22 7.42
CA ARG A 17 9.23 21.14 7.24
C ARG A 17 9.85 20.70 8.57
N GLU A 18 10.28 21.64 9.41
CA GLU A 18 10.80 21.36 10.74
C GLU A 18 9.79 20.58 11.59
N LEU A 19 8.54 21.06 11.63
CA LEU A 19 7.46 20.38 12.35
C LEU A 19 7.17 18.99 11.77
N PHE A 20 7.12 18.86 10.44
CA PHE A 20 6.91 17.57 9.79
C PHE A 20 8.01 16.57 10.13
N ASP A 21 9.28 16.99 10.06
CA ASP A 21 10.41 16.09 10.32
C ASP A 21 10.42 15.59 11.77
N GLU A 22 10.01 16.44 12.73
CA GLU A 22 9.81 16.04 14.13
C GLU A 22 8.66 15.03 14.27
N LEU A 23 7.48 15.36 13.75
CA LEU A 23 6.28 14.51 13.84
C LEU A 23 6.48 13.15 13.15
N ALA A 24 7.13 13.14 11.99
CA ALA A 24 7.40 11.92 11.22
C ALA A 24 8.38 10.98 11.93
N GLY A 25 9.12 11.46 12.92
CA GLY A 25 10.03 10.67 13.74
C GLY A 25 9.35 9.89 14.86
N TRP A 26 8.11 10.21 15.20
CA TRP A 26 7.40 9.59 16.33
C TRP A 26 6.97 8.15 16.01
N PRO A 27 6.95 7.24 17.01
CA PRO A 27 6.37 5.91 16.84
C PRO A 27 4.85 6.02 16.62
N ILE A 28 4.32 5.13 15.79
CA ILE A 28 2.89 5.08 15.47
C ILE A 28 2.22 3.99 16.30
N PHE A 29 1.26 4.39 17.11
CA PHE A 29 0.27 3.50 17.71
C PHE A 29 -0.98 3.63 16.88
N ASP A 30 -1.33 2.61 16.10
CA ASP A 30 -2.56 2.59 15.32
C ASP A 30 -3.71 2.19 16.25
N PRO A 31 -4.59 3.14 16.64
CA PRO A 31 -5.63 2.86 17.63
C PRO A 31 -6.83 2.12 17.02
N HIS A 32 -6.88 1.90 15.71
CA HIS A 32 -7.98 1.17 15.07
C HIS A 32 -7.63 0.68 13.66
N SER A 33 -7.69 -0.65 13.47
CA SER A 33 -7.48 -1.29 12.18
C SER A 33 -8.40 -2.49 11.97
N HIS A 34 -8.36 -3.02 10.75
CA HIS A 34 -8.96 -4.31 10.37
C HIS A 34 -7.87 -5.29 9.88
N ILE A 35 -6.69 -5.23 10.48
CA ILE A 35 -5.58 -6.13 10.14
C ILE A 35 -5.92 -7.56 10.60
N ASP A 36 -5.62 -8.53 9.75
CA ASP A 36 -5.56 -9.95 10.14
C ASP A 36 -4.24 -10.21 10.88
N PRO A 37 -4.26 -10.52 12.18
CA PRO A 37 -3.04 -10.70 12.97
C PRO A 37 -2.20 -11.89 12.50
N HIS A 38 -2.79 -12.88 11.83
CA HIS A 38 -2.06 -14.05 11.32
C HIS A 38 -1.38 -13.77 9.97
N ARG A 39 -1.76 -12.70 9.27
CA ARG A 39 -1.19 -12.32 7.97
C ARG A 39 -1.26 -10.81 7.74
N PRO A 40 -0.50 -10.01 8.52
CA PRO A 40 -0.72 -8.58 8.60
C PRO A 40 -0.23 -7.79 7.39
N ALA A 41 0.77 -8.28 6.65
CA ALA A 41 1.24 -7.61 5.43
C ALA A 41 0.77 -8.31 4.15
N ALA A 42 0.49 -7.50 3.12
CA ALA A 42 0.17 -7.97 1.79
C ALA A 42 1.27 -8.87 1.19
N ARG A 43 0.86 -9.93 0.49
CA ARG A 43 1.76 -10.93 -0.12
C ARG A 43 2.01 -10.71 -1.61
N ASN A 44 1.20 -9.89 -2.26
CA ASN A 44 1.39 -9.43 -3.62
C ASN A 44 0.69 -8.07 -3.85
N LEU A 45 0.91 -7.45 -5.01
CA LEU A 45 0.36 -6.13 -5.32
C LEU A 45 -1.18 -6.12 -5.39
N ASP A 46 -1.81 -7.23 -5.77
CA ASP A 46 -3.27 -7.30 -5.89
C ASP A 46 -3.97 -7.20 -4.53
N GLU A 47 -3.36 -7.67 -3.44
CA GLU A 47 -3.92 -7.48 -2.09
C GLU A 47 -3.94 -5.99 -1.67
N ILE A 48 -3.11 -5.14 -2.31
CA ILE A 48 -3.14 -3.68 -2.14
C ILE A 48 -4.09 -3.05 -3.17
N LEU A 49 -3.87 -3.33 -4.45
CA LEU A 49 -4.57 -2.67 -5.56
C LEU A 49 -6.02 -3.13 -5.71
N GLY A 50 -6.33 -4.36 -5.29
CA GLY A 50 -7.67 -4.92 -5.24
C GLY A 50 -8.50 -4.40 -4.06
N TYR A 51 -7.88 -3.72 -3.10
CA TYR A 51 -8.60 -3.10 -1.99
C TYR A 51 -9.54 -2.00 -2.49
N HIS A 52 -10.66 -1.80 -1.78
CA HIS A 52 -11.79 -1.02 -2.28
C HIS A 52 -11.43 0.44 -2.65
N TYR A 53 -10.39 1.02 -2.02
CA TYR A 53 -9.89 2.35 -2.38
C TYR A 53 -9.59 2.53 -3.87
N TYR A 54 -9.05 1.52 -4.54
CA TYR A 54 -8.65 1.64 -5.94
C TYR A 54 -9.68 1.07 -6.89
N THR A 55 -10.30 -0.06 -6.54
CA THR A 55 -11.32 -0.70 -7.37
C THR A 55 -12.57 0.16 -7.49
N GLU A 56 -13.01 0.81 -6.41
CA GLU A 56 -14.16 1.73 -6.44
C GLU A 56 -13.87 2.98 -7.27
N LEU A 57 -12.68 3.58 -7.13
CA LEU A 57 -12.29 4.75 -7.92
C LEU A 57 -12.13 4.40 -9.41
N ALA A 58 -11.50 3.27 -9.74
CA ALA A 58 -11.42 2.80 -11.11
C ALA A 58 -12.82 2.55 -11.69
N HIS A 59 -13.73 1.94 -10.91
CA HIS A 59 -15.11 1.76 -11.32
C HIS A 59 -15.84 3.09 -11.54
N ALA A 60 -15.67 4.05 -10.63
CA ALA A 60 -16.25 5.39 -10.73
C ALA A 60 -15.77 6.17 -11.97
N THR A 61 -14.58 5.85 -12.49
CA THR A 61 -14.06 6.41 -13.75
C THR A 61 -14.40 5.59 -15.00
N GLY A 62 -15.26 4.57 -14.87
CA GLY A 62 -15.83 3.80 -15.95
C GLY A 62 -15.19 2.43 -16.19
N MET A 63 -14.39 1.89 -15.26
CA MET A 63 -13.92 0.50 -15.33
C MET A 63 -15.08 -0.48 -15.08
N PRO A 64 -15.38 -1.43 -15.99
CA PRO A 64 -16.35 -2.48 -15.71
C PRO A 64 -15.92 -3.37 -14.54
N ALA A 65 -16.86 -3.73 -13.64
CA ALA A 65 -16.55 -4.46 -12.41
C ALA A 65 -16.03 -5.89 -12.65
N ASP A 66 -16.41 -6.53 -13.76
CA ASP A 66 -15.94 -7.85 -14.17
C ASP A 66 -14.45 -7.89 -14.49
N ARG A 67 -13.82 -6.75 -14.81
CA ARG A 67 -12.36 -6.65 -15.02
C ARG A 67 -11.54 -6.94 -13.76
N VAL A 68 -12.14 -6.86 -12.58
CA VAL A 68 -11.49 -7.19 -11.29
C VAL A 68 -12.27 -8.27 -10.53
N GLY A 69 -13.04 -9.08 -11.25
CA GLY A 69 -13.84 -10.14 -10.65
C GLY A 69 -13.00 -11.15 -9.85
N PRO A 70 -13.59 -11.78 -8.82
CA PRO A 70 -12.87 -12.67 -7.89
C PRO A 70 -12.30 -13.93 -8.55
N GLY A 71 -12.81 -14.34 -9.72
CA GLY A 71 -12.33 -15.51 -10.45
C GLY A 71 -11.11 -15.26 -11.35
N LEU A 72 -10.66 -14.01 -11.50
CA LEU A 72 -9.46 -13.68 -12.27
C LEU A 72 -8.20 -14.00 -11.48
N ASP A 73 -7.08 -14.24 -12.17
CA ASP A 73 -5.80 -14.31 -11.47
C ASP A 73 -5.39 -12.92 -10.92
N PRO A 74 -4.72 -12.85 -9.75
CA PRO A 74 -4.39 -11.58 -9.11
C PRO A 74 -3.54 -10.64 -9.99
N ARG A 75 -2.64 -11.19 -10.80
CA ARG A 75 -1.78 -10.38 -11.69
C ARG A 75 -2.60 -9.76 -12.81
N THR A 76 -3.53 -10.49 -13.41
CA THR A 76 -4.46 -9.98 -14.42
C THR A 76 -5.36 -8.90 -13.86
N ARG A 77 -5.88 -9.04 -12.64
CA ARG A 77 -6.64 -7.95 -11.98
C ARG A 77 -5.80 -6.69 -11.84
N SER A 78 -4.55 -6.82 -11.39
CA SER A 78 -3.63 -5.69 -11.26
C SER A 78 -3.31 -5.03 -12.61
N LEU A 79 -3.13 -5.82 -13.67
CA LEU A 79 -2.92 -5.33 -15.03
C LEU A 79 -4.15 -4.57 -15.55
N HIS A 80 -5.36 -5.08 -15.31
CA HIS A 80 -6.59 -4.39 -15.68
C HIS A 80 -6.76 -3.06 -14.93
N LEU A 81 -6.47 -3.03 -13.63
CA LEU A 81 -6.54 -1.80 -12.84
C LEU A 81 -5.55 -0.74 -13.35
N ALA A 82 -4.34 -1.14 -13.75
CA ALA A 82 -3.33 -0.22 -14.27
C ALA A 82 -3.80 0.58 -15.51
N GLU A 83 -4.73 0.04 -16.32
CA GLU A 83 -5.31 0.76 -17.46
C GLU A 83 -6.19 1.96 -17.05
N TYR A 84 -6.60 2.04 -15.78
CA TYR A 84 -7.48 3.09 -15.26
C TYR A 84 -6.79 3.99 -14.23
N LEU A 85 -5.58 3.67 -13.79
CA LEU A 85 -4.87 4.44 -12.75
C LEU A 85 -4.58 5.88 -13.16
N GLU A 86 -4.34 6.15 -14.44
CA GLU A 86 -4.19 7.52 -14.95
C GLU A 86 -5.43 8.39 -14.70
N ARG A 87 -6.63 7.80 -14.64
CA ARG A 87 -7.88 8.55 -14.43
C ARG A 87 -8.10 8.97 -12.97
N ILE A 88 -7.29 8.42 -12.06
CA ILE A 88 -7.39 8.65 -10.62
C ILE A 88 -6.06 9.14 -10.05
N ASP A 89 -5.10 9.53 -10.90
CA ASP A 89 -3.75 9.92 -10.50
C ASP A 89 -3.71 11.23 -9.69
N ASN A 90 -4.80 11.99 -9.73
CA ASN A 90 -5.03 13.21 -9.00
C ASN A 90 -5.63 12.98 -7.61
N THR A 91 -5.91 11.72 -7.24
CA THR A 91 -6.54 11.37 -5.96
C THR A 91 -5.50 11.17 -4.85
N VAL A 92 -5.92 11.39 -3.60
CA VAL A 92 -5.07 11.10 -2.43
C VAL A 92 -4.77 9.60 -2.34
N GLN A 93 -5.71 8.74 -2.72
CA GLN A 93 -5.55 7.29 -2.75
C GLN A 93 -4.40 6.89 -3.68
N TYR A 94 -4.33 7.46 -4.89
CA TYR A 94 -3.21 7.21 -5.79
C TYR A 94 -1.87 7.67 -5.20
N SER A 95 -1.86 8.79 -4.45
CA SER A 95 -0.66 9.22 -3.74
C SER A 95 -0.19 8.21 -2.68
N TRP A 96 -1.13 7.55 -1.97
CA TRP A 96 -0.81 6.46 -1.04
C TRP A 96 -0.21 5.25 -1.75
N LEU A 97 -0.79 4.85 -2.89
CA LEU A 97 -0.28 3.74 -3.71
C LEU A 97 1.16 3.96 -4.15
N MET A 98 1.45 5.17 -4.65
CA MET A 98 2.81 5.54 -5.07
C MET A 98 3.80 5.53 -3.91
N GLU A 99 3.37 5.97 -2.72
CA GLU A 99 4.22 5.94 -1.53
C GLU A 99 4.50 4.51 -1.06
N ILE A 100 3.48 3.64 -1.04
CA ILE A 100 3.64 2.22 -0.73
C ILE A 100 4.61 1.55 -1.72
N ALA A 101 4.41 1.79 -3.02
CA ALA A 101 5.26 1.25 -4.08
C ALA A 101 6.74 1.68 -3.91
N ARG A 102 6.99 2.93 -3.56
CA ARG A 102 8.34 3.47 -3.37
C ARG A 102 8.99 2.97 -2.08
N THR A 103 8.26 3.02 -0.97
CA THR A 103 8.78 2.72 0.37
C THR A 103 9.03 1.25 0.58
N PHE A 104 8.12 0.37 0.14
CA PHE A 104 8.20 -1.07 0.40
C PHE A 104 8.74 -1.88 -0.78
N HIS A 105 8.62 -1.36 -2.01
CA HIS A 105 8.96 -2.12 -3.22
C HIS A 105 10.04 -1.45 -4.08
N VAL A 106 10.62 -0.32 -3.64
CA VAL A 106 11.70 0.38 -4.35
C VAL A 106 11.29 0.71 -5.79
N PHE A 107 10.02 1.10 -5.98
CA PHE A 107 9.50 1.49 -7.28
C PHE A 107 10.08 2.85 -7.69
N THR A 108 10.74 2.90 -8.85
CA THR A 108 11.50 4.09 -9.28
C THR A 108 10.80 4.93 -10.35
N HIS A 109 9.67 4.44 -10.88
CA HIS A 109 8.94 5.18 -11.90
C HIS A 109 8.10 6.32 -11.30
N ASP A 110 7.76 7.28 -12.15
CA ASP A 110 6.95 8.44 -11.77
C ASP A 110 5.46 8.12 -11.67
N ARG A 111 5.02 7.05 -12.36
CA ARG A 111 3.62 6.63 -12.45
C ARG A 111 3.53 5.10 -12.47
N ILE A 112 2.36 4.59 -12.09
CA ILE A 112 1.98 3.19 -12.30
C ILE A 112 1.02 3.17 -13.49
N ASP A 113 1.47 2.58 -14.59
CA ASP A 113 0.72 2.41 -15.83
C ASP A 113 0.85 0.97 -16.34
N PRO A 114 0.19 0.60 -17.46
CA PRO A 114 0.30 -0.76 -18.00
C PRO A 114 1.73 -1.20 -18.36
N GLN A 115 2.66 -0.27 -18.56
CA GLN A 115 4.05 -0.53 -18.91
C GLN A 115 4.91 -0.78 -17.66
N THR A 116 4.61 -0.13 -16.54
CA THR A 116 5.40 -0.21 -15.30
C THR A 116 4.82 -1.18 -14.26
N ILE A 117 3.51 -1.48 -14.32
CA ILE A 117 2.83 -2.31 -13.32
C ILE A 117 3.44 -3.72 -13.20
N GLY A 118 3.95 -4.29 -14.30
CA GLY A 118 4.56 -5.61 -14.30
C GLY A 118 5.80 -5.69 -13.40
N ASP A 119 6.71 -4.72 -13.51
CA ASP A 119 7.90 -4.62 -12.66
C ASP A 119 7.51 -4.39 -11.19
N LEU A 120 6.53 -3.52 -10.93
CA LEU A 120 6.02 -3.32 -9.56
C LEU A 120 5.43 -4.60 -8.97
N TYR A 121 4.64 -5.34 -9.74
CA TYR A 121 4.03 -6.59 -9.29
C TYR A 121 5.11 -7.60 -8.89
N ASP A 122 6.14 -7.75 -9.73
CA ASP A 122 7.21 -8.70 -9.49
C ASP A 122 8.04 -8.33 -8.24
N ARG A 123 8.23 -7.03 -7.97
CA ARG A 123 8.87 -6.51 -6.72
C ARG A 123 8.00 -6.67 -5.47
N ALA A 124 6.67 -6.65 -5.65
CA ALA A 124 5.70 -6.77 -4.58
C ALA A 124 5.36 -8.22 -4.22
N LEU A 125 5.88 -9.20 -4.96
CA LEU A 125 5.64 -10.61 -4.68
C LEU A 125 6.44 -11.08 -3.45
N ARG A 126 5.72 -11.42 -2.38
CA ARG A 126 6.24 -11.72 -1.03
C ARG A 126 5.66 -13.00 -0.43
N ASP A 127 4.95 -13.81 -1.22
CA ASP A 127 4.29 -15.07 -0.77
C ASP A 127 5.21 -16.03 -0.01
N ARG A 128 6.53 -15.99 -0.26
CA ARG A 128 7.52 -16.90 0.35
C ARG A 128 8.29 -16.28 1.52
N ASP A 129 8.08 -15.01 1.80
CA ASP A 129 8.88 -14.26 2.78
C ASP A 129 8.31 -14.40 4.20
N GLY A 130 7.01 -14.73 4.33
CA GLY A 130 6.37 -15.02 5.61
C GLY A 130 6.51 -13.89 6.63
N GLU A 131 6.73 -14.25 7.90
CA GLU A 131 6.88 -13.29 9.01
C GLU A 131 8.05 -12.31 8.84
N GLU A 132 9.07 -12.66 8.04
CA GLU A 132 10.18 -11.75 7.79
C GLU A 132 9.72 -10.52 7.02
N TRP A 133 8.78 -10.70 6.09
CA TRP A 133 8.16 -9.57 5.41
C TRP A 133 7.29 -8.74 6.35
N ASP A 134 6.52 -9.39 7.23
CA ASP A 134 5.70 -8.69 8.23
C ASP A 134 6.55 -7.79 9.13
N ARG A 135 7.70 -8.29 9.61
CA ARG A 135 8.67 -7.50 10.40
C ARG A 135 9.27 -6.33 9.62
N GLN A 136 9.54 -6.51 8.33
CA GLN A 136 10.07 -5.44 7.49
C GLN A 136 9.06 -4.32 7.30
N VAL A 137 7.79 -4.66 7.02
CA VAL A 137 6.70 -3.69 6.91
C VAL A 137 6.50 -2.97 8.24
N TRP A 138 6.41 -3.70 9.35
CA TRP A 138 6.27 -3.14 10.69
C TRP A 138 7.34 -2.08 11.00
N LYS A 139 8.61 -2.45 10.77
CA LYS A 139 9.76 -1.57 11.04
C LYS A 139 9.78 -0.36 10.12
N ALA A 140 9.53 -0.53 8.83
CA ALA A 140 9.54 0.57 7.87
C ALA A 140 8.39 1.56 8.10
N SER A 141 7.25 1.09 8.60
CA SER A 141 6.09 1.92 8.97
C SER A 141 6.23 2.64 10.31
N ARG A 142 7.27 2.36 11.11
CA ARG A 142 7.43 2.87 12.49
C ARG A 142 6.25 2.53 13.41
N LEU A 143 5.61 1.39 13.19
CA LEU A 143 4.53 0.92 14.04
C LEU A 143 5.10 0.42 15.37
N GLU A 144 4.41 0.71 16.47
CA GLU A 144 4.72 0.24 17.82
C GLU A 144 3.58 -0.61 18.39
N ALA A 145 2.34 -0.31 18.01
CA ALA A 145 1.18 -1.15 18.29
C ALA A 145 0.11 -0.95 17.23
N ILE A 146 -0.71 -1.98 17.02
CA ILE A 146 -1.90 -1.93 16.18
C ILE A 146 -3.06 -2.50 16.99
N PHE A 147 -4.18 -1.80 17.00
CA PHE A 147 -5.41 -2.25 17.61
C PHE A 147 -6.25 -2.94 16.54
N LEU A 148 -6.68 -4.16 16.85
CA LEU A 148 -7.47 -4.98 15.95
C LEU A 148 -8.96 -4.72 16.16
N THR A 149 -9.75 -5.12 15.17
CA THR A 149 -11.21 -5.20 15.27
C THR A 149 -11.61 -6.65 15.08
N ASN A 150 -11.43 -7.44 16.14
CA ASN A 150 -11.75 -8.86 16.16
C ASN A 150 -13.27 -9.09 16.17
N ASP A 151 -13.70 -10.20 15.60
CA ASP A 151 -15.05 -10.71 15.81
C ASP A 151 -15.25 -11.08 17.29
N PHE A 152 -16.49 -11.08 17.77
CA PHE A 152 -16.78 -11.30 19.19
C PHE A 152 -16.45 -12.73 19.68
N ASP A 153 -16.27 -13.66 18.74
CA ASP A 153 -15.93 -15.07 18.95
C ASP A 153 -14.51 -15.43 18.47
N ASP A 154 -13.68 -14.44 18.16
CA ASP A 154 -12.26 -14.61 17.87
C ASP A 154 -11.53 -15.19 19.10
N PRO A 155 -10.71 -16.25 18.96
CA PRO A 155 -9.97 -16.85 20.06
C PRO A 155 -8.84 -15.97 20.62
N LEU A 156 -8.46 -14.89 19.93
CA LEU A 156 -7.38 -13.95 20.30
C LEU A 156 -6.00 -14.62 20.39
N GLU A 157 -5.70 -15.53 19.46
CA GLU A 157 -4.42 -16.27 19.37
C GLU A 157 -3.44 -15.70 18.34
N GLY A 158 -3.77 -14.55 17.75
CA GLY A 158 -2.96 -13.83 16.76
C GLY A 158 -2.03 -12.79 17.35
#